data_AF-A0A2G8S1P4-F1
#
_entry.id   AF-A0A2G8S1P4-F1
#
_cell.length_a   1.000
_cell.length_b   1.000
_cell.length_c   1.000
_cell.angle_alpha   90.00
_cell.angle_beta   90.00
_cell.angle_gamma   90.00
#
_symmetry.space_group_name_H-M   'P 1'
#
loop_
_entity.id
_entity.type
_entity.pdbx_description
1 polymer ?
#
loop_
_entity_poly.entity_id
_entity_poly.type
_entity_poly.pdbx_seq_one_letter_code
_entity_poly.pdbx_strand_id
1 'polypeptide(L)'
;MLRPHRYLQQARRQLQEEKSELLRQRQETISLLQDTAIRHMRAEEACDGLVILDARYGPSEQDEGTEGLDVDVTIPMQALVNSSQLYIPGKRSKAGIPGFYDPVAGVPKALRVRYKFRGRMHYAEIPDYMPVVIPLKESSARYRQGSIVRIAVEPIPGR
;
A
#
# COMPACT_ATOMS: atom_id res chain seq x y z
N MET A 1 23.84 40.34 2.50
CA MET A 1 22.45 39.84 2.48
C MET A 1 22.26 38.89 1.30
N LEU A 2 22.09 37.59 1.54
CA LEU A 2 21.77 36.62 0.50
C LEU A 2 20.37 36.92 -0.04
N ARG A 3 20.27 37.24 -1.33
CA ARG A 3 19.00 37.59 -1.98
C ARG A 3 18.05 36.36 -1.93
N PRO A 4 16.82 36.48 -1.39
CA PRO A 4 15.90 35.36 -1.11
C PRO A 4 15.69 34.40 -2.28
N HIS A 5 15.78 34.91 -3.51
CA HIS A 5 15.59 34.13 -4.73
C HIS A 5 16.62 32.99 -4.90
N ARG A 6 17.89 33.20 -4.53
CA ARG A 6 18.93 32.13 -4.67
C ARG A 6 18.72 31.01 -3.66
N TYR A 7 18.31 31.37 -2.44
CA TYR A 7 17.99 30.38 -1.39
C TYR A 7 16.79 29.52 -1.80
N LEU A 8 15.72 30.12 -2.31
CA LEU A 8 14.53 29.39 -2.76
C LEU A 8 14.84 28.47 -3.96
N GLN A 9 15.70 28.90 -4.90
CA GLN A 9 16.15 28.06 -6.00
C GLN A 9 16.98 26.86 -5.51
N GLN A 10 17.91 27.08 -4.58
CA GLN A 10 18.70 26.00 -3.97
C GLN A 10 17.82 25.01 -3.20
N ALA A 11 16.89 25.50 -2.38
CA ALA A 11 15.95 24.66 -1.64
C ALA A 11 15.07 23.81 -2.56
N ARG A 12 14.57 24.38 -3.67
CA ARG A 12 13.81 23.63 -4.68
C ARG A 12 14.64 22.52 -5.33
N ARG A 13 15.90 22.82 -5.66
CA ARG A 13 16.81 21.84 -6.26
C ARG A 13 17.11 20.69 -5.31
N GLN A 14 17.42 21.00 -4.05
CA GLN A 14 17.66 19.98 -3.01
C GLN A 14 16.45 19.06 -2.84
N LEU A 15 15.24 19.64 -2.75
CA LEU A 15 14.01 18.86 -2.63
C LEU A 15 13.78 17.93 -3.85
N GLN A 16 14.12 18.38 -5.06
CA GLN A 16 14.02 17.57 -6.27
C GLN A 16 15.06 16.44 -6.28
N GLU A 17 16.28 16.70 -5.85
CA GLU A 17 17.36 15.72 -5.74
C GLU A 17 17.00 14.65 -4.70
N GLU A 18 16.58 15.04 -3.50
CA GLU A 18 16.10 14.13 -2.43
C GLU A 18 14.93 13.26 -2.92
N LYS A 19 13.95 13.87 -3.60
CA LYS A 19 12.82 13.13 -4.19
C LYS A 19 13.29 12.11 -5.23
N SER A 20 14.22 12.47 -6.10
CA SER A 20 14.77 11.58 -7.12
C SER A 20 15.48 10.39 -6.49
N GLU A 21 16.32 10.64 -5.47
CA GLU A 21 17.03 9.60 -4.74
C GLU A 21 16.08 8.64 -4.03
N LEU A 22 15.04 9.17 -3.36
CA LEU A 22 13.99 8.37 -2.73
C LEU A 22 13.32 7.43 -3.74
N LEU A 23 12.93 7.96 -4.91
CA LEU A 23 12.27 7.17 -5.95
C LEU A 23 13.19 6.09 -6.52
N ARG A 24 14.49 6.38 -6.68
CA ARG A 24 15.48 5.40 -7.11
C ARG A 24 15.64 4.27 -6.09
N GLN A 25 15.84 4.61 -4.81
CA GLN A 25 15.96 3.62 -3.73
C GLN A 25 14.72 2.72 -3.63
N ARG A 26 13.53 3.31 -3.82
CA ARG A 26 12.30 2.53 -3.89
C ARG A 26 12.31 1.57 -5.08
N GLN A 27 12.70 2.02 -6.26
CA GLN A 27 12.72 1.18 -7.46
C GLN A 27 13.69 0.00 -7.32
N GLU A 28 14.86 0.24 -6.72
CA GLU A 28 15.83 -0.81 -6.36
C GLU A 28 15.20 -1.82 -5.38
N THR A 29 14.53 -1.32 -4.33
CA THR A 29 13.83 -2.17 -3.36
C THR A 29 12.74 -3.03 -4.02
N ILE A 30 11.94 -2.45 -4.91
CA ILE A 30 10.91 -3.18 -5.66
C ILE A 30 11.53 -4.28 -6.52
N SER A 31 12.64 -3.97 -7.20
CA SER A 31 13.36 -4.96 -8.03
C SER A 31 13.86 -6.14 -7.19
N LEU A 32 14.38 -5.90 -5.99
CA LEU A 32 14.82 -6.95 -5.07
C LEU A 32 13.67 -7.83 -4.55
N LEU A 33 12.48 -7.24 -4.39
CA LEU A 33 11.29 -7.94 -3.90
C LEU A 33 10.55 -8.73 -4.99
N GLN A 34 10.84 -8.44 -6.26
CA GLN A 34 10.05 -8.94 -7.39
C GLN A 34 10.07 -10.46 -7.50
N ASP A 35 11.24 -11.09 -7.40
CA ASP A 35 11.35 -12.55 -7.43
C ASP A 35 10.65 -13.21 -6.25
N THR A 36 10.74 -12.61 -5.06
CA THR A 36 10.05 -13.09 -3.85
C THR A 36 8.54 -13.00 -4.02
N ALA A 37 8.03 -11.86 -4.50
CA ALA A 37 6.62 -11.66 -4.78
C ALA A 37 6.09 -12.71 -5.78
N ILE A 38 6.82 -12.96 -6.88
CA ILE A 38 6.43 -13.97 -7.88
C ILE A 38 6.39 -15.37 -7.27
N ARG A 39 7.40 -15.75 -6.48
CA ARG A 39 7.42 -17.05 -5.81
C ARG A 39 6.25 -17.21 -4.84
N HIS A 40 5.98 -16.21 -4.01
CA HIS A 40 4.87 -16.24 -3.06
C HIS A 40 3.53 -16.30 -3.78
N MET A 41 3.32 -15.48 -4.81
CA MET A 41 2.11 -15.50 -5.62
C MET A 41 1.83 -16.91 -6.19
N ARG A 42 2.81 -17.55 -6.82
CA ARG A 42 2.65 -18.89 -7.40
C ARG A 42 2.35 -19.96 -6.33
N ALA A 43 3.01 -19.87 -5.18
CA ALA A 43 2.75 -20.80 -4.07
C ALA A 43 1.32 -20.66 -3.55
N GLU A 44 0.82 -19.43 -3.44
CA GLU A 44 -0.53 -19.14 -2.98
C GLU A 44 -1.59 -19.49 -4.04
N GLU A 45 -1.32 -19.28 -5.33
CA GLU A 45 -2.19 -19.72 -6.42
C GLU A 45 -2.37 -21.25 -6.44
N ALA A 46 -1.32 -22.02 -6.14
CA ALA A 46 -1.36 -23.48 -6.13
C ALA A 46 -2.23 -24.06 -5.00
N CYS A 47 -2.51 -23.30 -3.95
CA CYS A 47 -3.28 -23.75 -2.78
C CYS A 47 -4.58 -22.94 -2.56
N ASP A 48 -5.02 -22.16 -3.56
CA ASP A 48 -6.15 -21.22 -3.44
C ASP A 48 -6.01 -20.28 -2.22
N GLY A 49 -4.77 -19.92 -1.91
CA GLY A 49 -4.35 -19.07 -0.81
C GLY A 49 -4.54 -17.58 -1.09
N LEU A 50 -3.72 -16.75 -0.46
CA LEU A 50 -3.82 -15.28 -0.52
C LEU A 50 -2.99 -14.72 -1.67
N VAL A 51 -3.65 -14.11 -2.65
CA VAL A 51 -3.00 -13.43 -3.79
C VAL A 51 -3.39 -11.95 -3.80
N ILE A 52 -2.41 -11.06 -3.75
CA ILE A 52 -2.60 -9.62 -3.87
C ILE A 52 -2.75 -9.27 -5.36
N LEU A 53 -3.85 -8.63 -5.73
CA LEU A 53 -4.16 -8.28 -7.11
C LEU A 53 -3.77 -6.83 -7.43
N ASP A 54 -4.07 -5.93 -6.50
CA ASP A 54 -3.75 -4.51 -6.59
C ASP A 54 -3.63 -3.97 -5.16
N ALA A 55 -2.59 -3.18 -4.91
CA ALA A 55 -2.44 -2.49 -3.64
C ALA A 55 -1.91 -1.07 -3.82
N ARG A 56 -2.61 -0.09 -3.23
CA ARG A 56 -2.31 1.34 -3.34
C ARG A 56 -2.18 1.96 -1.95
N TYR A 57 -1.16 2.78 -1.76
CA TYR A 57 -0.92 3.53 -0.52
C TYR A 57 -0.81 5.02 -0.82
N GLY A 58 -1.64 5.83 -0.17
CA GLY A 58 -1.69 7.26 -0.44
C GLY A 58 -2.70 7.98 0.47
N PRO A 59 -3.07 9.23 0.15
CA PRO A 59 -4.06 10.00 0.89
C PRO A 59 -5.32 9.20 1.19
N SER A 60 -5.85 9.25 2.42
CA SER A 60 -7.05 8.53 2.82
C SER A 60 -8.30 9.03 2.09
N GLU A 61 -8.42 10.33 1.91
CA GLU A 61 -9.47 10.95 1.12
C GLU A 61 -9.12 10.79 -0.36
N GLN A 62 -10.09 10.35 -1.16
CA GLN A 62 -9.97 10.26 -2.61
C GLN A 62 -10.93 11.27 -3.25
N ASP A 63 -10.36 12.39 -3.67
CA ASP A 63 -11.00 13.47 -4.43
C ASP A 63 -10.13 13.87 -5.63
N GLU A 64 -10.59 14.83 -6.44
CA GLU A 64 -9.84 15.35 -7.60
C GLU A 64 -8.46 15.90 -7.21
N GLY A 65 -8.29 16.44 -6.00
CA GLY A 65 -7.03 17.00 -5.52
C GLY A 65 -5.99 15.94 -5.15
N THR A 66 -6.41 14.69 -4.97
CA THR A 66 -5.57 13.56 -4.54
C THR A 66 -5.26 12.57 -5.66
N GLU A 67 -5.81 12.80 -6.86
CA GLU A 67 -5.62 11.93 -8.01
C GLU A 67 -4.13 11.78 -8.36
N GLY A 68 -3.69 10.54 -8.60
CA GLY A 68 -2.29 10.24 -8.93
C GLY A 68 -1.30 10.31 -7.77
N LEU A 69 -1.74 10.62 -6.55
CA LEU A 69 -0.88 10.64 -5.36
C LEU A 69 -0.71 9.26 -4.72
N ASP A 70 -1.43 8.24 -5.20
CA ASP A 70 -1.30 6.87 -4.72
C ASP A 70 -0.01 6.19 -5.21
N VAL A 71 0.67 5.52 -4.30
CA VAL A 71 1.83 4.68 -4.54
C VAL A 71 1.40 3.24 -4.76
N ASP A 72 1.86 2.63 -5.85
CA ASP A 72 1.71 1.20 -6.07
C ASP A 72 2.56 0.40 -5.06
N VAL A 73 1.92 -0.45 -4.27
CA VAL A 73 2.59 -1.30 -3.28
C VAL A 73 2.23 -2.77 -3.47
N THR A 74 1.81 -3.16 -4.67
CA THR A 74 1.39 -4.54 -5.00
C THR A 74 2.51 -5.54 -4.80
N ILE A 75 3.69 -5.27 -5.36
CA ILE A 75 4.88 -6.13 -5.23
C ILE A 75 5.32 -6.29 -3.77
N PRO A 76 5.57 -5.21 -2.99
CA PRO A 76 5.97 -5.37 -1.60
C PRO A 76 4.88 -6.05 -0.75
N MET A 77 3.60 -5.78 -1.01
CA MET A 77 2.51 -6.49 -0.33
C MET A 77 2.53 -8.00 -0.63
N GLN A 78 2.65 -8.40 -1.90
CA GLN A 78 2.69 -9.81 -2.27
C GLN A 78 3.92 -10.53 -1.69
N ALA A 79 5.07 -9.85 -1.62
CA ALA A 79 6.29 -10.40 -1.00
C ALA A 79 6.16 -10.61 0.52
N LEU A 80 5.25 -9.91 1.19
CA LEU A 80 4.96 -10.07 2.63
C LEU A 80 3.96 -11.21 2.93
N VAL A 81 3.30 -11.77 1.92
CA VAL A 81 2.37 -12.90 2.11
C VAL A 81 3.16 -14.11 2.56
N ASN A 82 2.65 -14.80 3.58
CA ASN A 82 3.20 -16.05 4.07
C ASN A 82 2.08 -16.95 4.58
N SER A 83 2.03 -18.21 4.14
CA SER A 83 1.07 -19.21 4.59
C SER A 83 -0.39 -18.72 4.47
N SER A 84 -0.73 -18.14 3.33
CA SER A 84 -2.04 -17.58 3.01
C SER A 84 -2.54 -16.49 3.95
N GLN A 85 -1.62 -15.79 4.62
CA GLN A 85 -1.90 -14.63 5.45
C GLN A 85 -0.88 -13.53 5.22
N LEU A 86 -1.25 -12.30 5.52
CA LEU A 86 -0.37 -11.14 5.57
C LEU A 86 -0.66 -10.38 6.85
N TYR A 87 0.41 -10.10 7.59
CA TYR A 87 0.39 -9.33 8.82
C TYR A 87 1.36 -8.16 8.73
N ILE A 88 0.85 -6.95 8.99
CA ILE A 88 1.67 -5.75 9.20
C ILE A 88 1.32 -5.20 10.57
N PRO A 89 2.29 -5.04 11.49
CA PRO A 89 2.02 -4.47 12.81
C PRO A 89 1.56 -3.01 12.69
N GLY A 90 0.64 -2.60 13.56
CA GLY A 90 0.23 -1.20 13.67
C GLY A 90 1.25 -0.35 14.42
N LYS A 91 0.83 0.88 14.79
CA LYS A 91 1.59 1.88 15.56
C LYS A 91 2.73 2.60 14.82
N ARG A 92 3.20 2.06 13.69
CA ARG A 92 4.15 2.75 12.79
C ARG A 92 3.46 3.04 11.46
N SER A 93 3.89 4.11 10.80
CA SER A 93 3.44 4.41 9.45
C SER A 93 3.88 3.30 8.49
N LYS A 94 2.98 2.93 7.57
CA LYS A 94 3.28 1.97 6.50
C LYS A 94 4.32 2.51 5.52
N ALA A 95 4.53 3.83 5.47
CA ALA A 95 5.59 4.46 4.69
C ALA A 95 7.00 3.95 5.05
N GLY A 96 7.19 3.38 6.26
CA GLY A 96 8.46 2.78 6.68
C GLY A 96 8.69 1.33 6.23
N ILE A 97 7.74 0.73 5.51
CA ILE A 97 7.86 -0.64 4.98
C ILE A 97 8.72 -0.60 3.71
N PRO A 98 9.64 -1.56 3.48
CA PRO A 98 10.40 -1.62 2.24
C PRO A 98 9.50 -1.61 1.00
N GLY A 99 9.75 -0.67 0.08
CA GLY A 99 8.96 -0.46 -1.14
C GLY A 99 7.78 0.51 -0.99
N PHE A 100 7.45 0.93 0.24
CA PHE A 100 6.51 2.00 0.54
C PHE A 100 7.25 3.34 0.67
N TYR A 101 6.50 4.44 0.53
CA TYR A 101 6.92 5.78 0.94
C TYR A 101 5.68 6.66 1.14
N ASP A 102 5.85 7.80 1.81
CA ASP A 102 4.81 8.82 1.92
C ASP A 102 4.89 9.78 0.70
N PRO A 103 3.89 9.77 -0.20
CA PRO A 103 3.87 10.66 -1.36
C PRO A 103 3.53 12.12 -0.99
N VAL A 104 2.87 12.35 0.15
CA VAL A 104 2.29 13.64 0.53
C VAL A 104 2.33 13.82 2.06
N ALA A 105 3.32 14.56 2.54
CA ALA A 105 3.47 14.83 3.97
C ALA A 105 2.27 15.60 4.55
N GLY A 106 1.90 15.29 5.80
CA GLY A 106 0.86 16.01 6.54
C GLY A 106 -0.59 15.59 6.22
N VAL A 107 -0.81 14.74 5.22
CA VAL A 107 -2.14 14.22 4.86
C VAL A 107 -2.33 12.82 5.45
N PRO A 108 -3.49 12.48 6.06
CA PRO A 108 -3.80 11.12 6.49
C PRO A 108 -3.69 10.12 5.35
N LYS A 109 -3.22 8.91 5.63
CA LYS A 109 -2.98 7.87 4.61
C LYS A 109 -3.78 6.60 4.86
N ALA A 110 -4.12 5.92 3.78
CA ALA A 110 -4.74 4.60 3.81
C ALA A 110 -4.04 3.64 2.84
N LEU A 111 -4.02 2.37 3.21
CA LEU A 111 -3.65 1.26 2.35
C LEU A 111 -4.93 0.63 1.80
N ARG A 112 -5.07 0.57 0.49
CA ARG A 112 -6.18 -0.05 -0.24
C ARG A 112 -5.65 -1.31 -0.91
N VAL A 113 -6.31 -2.44 -0.68
CA VAL A 113 -5.85 -3.74 -1.16
C VAL A 113 -7.01 -4.49 -1.77
N ARG A 114 -6.88 -4.86 -3.05
CA ARG A 114 -7.69 -5.90 -3.68
C ARG A 114 -6.90 -7.20 -3.66
N TYR A 115 -7.53 -8.27 -3.18
CA TYR A 115 -6.89 -9.57 -3.07
C TYR A 115 -7.88 -10.71 -3.38
N LYS A 116 -7.36 -11.83 -3.84
CA LYS A 116 -8.07 -13.09 -4.00
C LYS A 116 -7.72 -14.02 -2.84
N PHE A 117 -8.72 -14.63 -2.23
CA PHE A 117 -8.53 -15.68 -1.22
C PHE A 117 -9.61 -16.74 -1.40
N ARG A 118 -9.22 -18.02 -1.49
CA ARG A 118 -10.16 -19.15 -1.68
C ARG A 118 -11.14 -18.93 -2.84
N GLY A 119 -10.63 -18.42 -3.96
CA GLY A 119 -11.43 -18.16 -5.16
C GLY A 119 -12.34 -16.92 -5.09
N ARG A 120 -12.35 -16.15 -4.00
CA ARG A 120 -13.18 -14.96 -3.83
C ARG A 120 -12.36 -13.68 -3.85
N MET A 121 -12.94 -12.63 -4.43
CA MET A 121 -12.34 -11.29 -4.48
C MET A 121 -12.73 -10.48 -3.24
N HIS A 122 -11.76 -9.79 -2.68
CA HIS A 122 -11.92 -8.98 -1.49
C HIS A 122 -11.24 -7.63 -1.67
N TYR A 123 -11.83 -6.62 -1.04
CA TYR A 123 -11.26 -5.28 -0.90
C TYR A 123 -11.13 -4.93 0.58
N ALA A 124 -10.00 -4.34 0.96
CA ALA A 124 -9.77 -3.78 2.28
C ALA A 124 -9.11 -2.40 2.20
N GLU A 125 -9.62 -1.45 2.97
CA GLU A 125 -9.01 -0.15 3.19
C GLU A 125 -8.59 -0.02 4.66
N ILE A 126 -7.29 0.12 4.93
CA ILE A 126 -6.72 0.13 6.28
C ILE A 126 -5.98 1.46 6.53
N PRO A 127 -6.33 2.22 7.58
CA PRO A 127 -5.61 3.44 7.96
C PRO A 127 -4.13 3.21 8.25
N ASP A 128 -3.29 4.22 8.05
CA ASP A 128 -1.82 4.11 8.09
C ASP A 128 -1.27 3.46 9.37
N TYR A 129 -1.78 3.82 10.54
CA TYR A 129 -1.27 3.35 11.84
C TYR A 129 -2.00 2.10 12.36
N MET A 130 -3.01 1.62 11.65
CA MET A 130 -3.76 0.41 12.00
C MET A 130 -3.02 -0.85 11.52
N PRO A 131 -3.09 -1.97 12.28
CA PRO A 131 -2.53 -3.23 11.83
C PRO A 131 -3.25 -3.74 10.58
N VAL A 132 -2.51 -4.41 9.70
CA VAL A 132 -3.08 -5.14 8.56
C VAL A 132 -3.10 -6.61 8.91
N VAL A 133 -4.26 -7.24 8.78
CA VAL A 133 -4.45 -8.69 8.88
C VAL A 133 -5.35 -9.09 7.73
N ILE A 134 -4.80 -9.74 6.71
CA ILE A 134 -5.58 -10.28 5.59
C ILE A 134 -5.18 -11.75 5.36
N PRO A 135 -6.12 -12.64 4.97
CA PRO A 135 -7.55 -12.41 4.79
C PRO A 135 -8.25 -12.14 6.13
N LEU A 136 -9.23 -11.25 6.12
CA LEU A 136 -10.06 -10.95 7.28
C LEU A 136 -11.01 -12.12 7.53
N LYS A 137 -11.28 -12.47 8.80
CA LYS A 137 -12.26 -13.51 9.14
C LYS A 137 -13.63 -13.13 8.56
N GLU A 138 -14.32 -14.06 7.91
CA GLU A 138 -15.61 -13.83 7.19
C GLU A 138 -16.68 -13.09 8.03
N SER A 139 -16.61 -13.15 9.36
CA SER A 139 -17.54 -12.51 10.30
C SER A 139 -17.27 -11.02 10.60
N SER A 140 -16.23 -10.42 10.02
CA SER A 140 -15.81 -9.04 10.30
C SER A 140 -16.40 -7.96 9.37
N ALA A 141 -17.28 -8.34 8.43
CA ALA A 141 -17.97 -7.43 7.50
C ALA A 141 -18.98 -6.47 8.15
N ARG A 142 -18.90 -6.20 9.46
CA ARG A 142 -19.74 -5.22 10.15
C ARG A 142 -19.03 -3.88 10.23
N TYR A 143 -19.45 -2.97 9.35
CA TYR A 143 -19.30 -1.53 9.49
C TYR A 143 -19.72 -1.12 10.91
N ARG A 144 -18.77 -0.65 11.72
CA ARG A 144 -19.08 0.09 12.94
C ARG A 144 -18.29 1.40 12.94
N GLN A 145 -19.06 2.48 12.98
CA GLN A 145 -18.62 3.88 13.01
C GLN A 145 -17.53 4.09 14.08
N GLY A 146 -16.42 4.72 13.71
CA GLY A 146 -15.43 5.26 14.66
C GLY A 146 -13.96 5.00 14.35
N SER A 147 -13.60 3.99 13.55
CA SER A 147 -12.21 3.65 13.16
C SER A 147 -12.21 2.65 12.00
N ILE A 148 -12.76 3.04 10.85
CA ILE A 148 -13.28 2.09 9.85
C ILE A 148 -12.16 1.46 9.02
N VAL A 149 -12.03 0.13 9.13
CA VAL A 149 -11.52 -0.70 8.01
C VAL A 149 -12.73 -0.92 7.09
N ARG A 150 -12.69 -0.39 5.86
CA ARG A 150 -13.76 -0.63 4.88
C ARG A 150 -13.48 -1.96 4.19
N ILE A 151 -14.47 -2.84 4.17
CA ILE A 151 -14.33 -4.19 3.64
C ILE A 151 -15.51 -4.46 2.72
N ALA A 152 -15.21 -4.91 1.50
CA ALA A 152 -16.21 -5.43 0.59
C ALA A 152 -15.71 -6.77 0.03
N VAL A 153 -16.60 -7.75 -0.05
CA VAL A 153 -16.40 -8.93 -0.90
C VAL A 153 -17.01 -8.55 -2.24
N GLU A 154 -16.21 -8.51 -3.29
CA GLU A 154 -16.73 -8.21 -4.62
C GLU A 154 -17.44 -9.46 -5.16
N PRO A 155 -18.64 -9.33 -5.74
CA PRO A 155 -19.31 -10.44 -6.40
C PRO A 155 -18.44 -10.91 -7.57
N ILE A 156 -18.36 -12.22 -7.77
CA ILE A 156 -17.67 -12.80 -8.93
C ILE A 156 -18.44 -12.36 -10.19
N PRO A 157 -17.83 -11.63 -11.14
CA PRO A 157 -18.50 -11.30 -12.38
C PRO A 157 -18.77 -12.59 -13.17
N GLY A 158 -20.04 -12.91 -13.43
CA GLY A 158 -20.42 -13.97 -14.38
C GLY A 158 -20.63 -15.38 -13.83
N ARG A 159 -21.22 -15.54 -12.64
CA ARG A 159 -21.92 -16.78 -12.26
C ARG A 159 -23.40 -16.53 -12.05
#